data_AF-A0A948W470-F1
#
_entry.id   AF-A0A948W470-F1
#
_cell.length_a   1.000
_cell.length_b   1.000
_cell.length_c   1.000
_cell.angle_alpha   90.00
_cell.angle_beta   90.00
_cell.angle_gamma   90.00
#
_symmetry.space_group_name_H-M   'P 1'
#
loop_
_entity.id
_entity.type
_entity.pdbx_description
1 polymer ?
#
loop_
_entity_poly.entity_id
_entity_poly.type
_entity_poly.pdbx_seq_one_letter_code
_entity_poly.pdbx_strand_id
1 'polypeptide(L)'
;MKRFMVLGLVCLLAVAVLGVAGCGNTGAAKEQMNTADAAYTAVQKDLDALNTTLTTVLSGAATGDFSKLNPEVIAGAQATIKKAQEELPKVAEEYKAISDMSGVADYVTYADMMVGTIDEDLGALQQGKSIVEALAPLVTAGDTAGIGAWFQQNTAMLTDTQKAGSNATKSYEEAQAYKTEKGLAE
;
A
#
# COMPACT_ATOMS: atom_id res chain seq x y z
N MET A 1 -14.70 25.51 -17.15
CA MET A 1 -14.44 24.75 -18.40
C MET A 1 -15.04 23.37 -18.28
N LYS A 2 -15.62 22.87 -19.37
CA LYS A 2 -16.53 21.72 -19.45
C LYS A 2 -15.77 20.38 -19.47
N ARG A 3 -16.39 19.35 -18.85
CA ARG A 3 -16.33 17.90 -19.13
C ARG A 3 -15.01 17.17 -18.81
N PHE A 4 -15.09 16.14 -17.97
CA PHE A 4 -15.00 14.73 -18.40
C PHE A 4 -15.60 13.83 -17.31
N MET A 5 -16.75 13.26 -17.63
CA MET A 5 -17.39 12.15 -16.91
C MET A 5 -17.50 11.02 -17.95
N VAL A 6 -17.24 9.79 -17.51
CA VAL A 6 -17.41 8.51 -18.22
C VAL A 6 -16.29 8.14 -19.21
N LEU A 7 -15.41 7.24 -18.79
CA LEU A 7 -14.84 6.16 -19.63
C LEU A 7 -14.05 5.19 -18.74
N GLY A 8 -14.46 3.93 -18.74
CA GLY A 8 -13.84 2.85 -17.95
C GLY A 8 -14.77 1.69 -17.59
N LEU A 9 -15.92 1.54 -18.28
CA LEU A 9 -16.84 0.42 -18.12
C LEU A 9 -17.22 -0.17 -19.49
N VAL A 10 -16.25 -0.40 -20.38
CA VAL A 10 -16.42 -1.22 -21.59
C VAL A 10 -15.03 -1.68 -22.05
N CYS A 11 -14.62 -2.89 -21.69
CA CYS A 11 -13.68 -3.73 -22.48
C CYS A 11 -13.79 -5.22 -22.07
N LEU A 12 -14.99 -5.66 -21.70
CA LEU A 12 -15.27 -7.03 -21.26
C LEU A 12 -15.79 -7.93 -22.40
N LEU A 13 -15.48 -7.64 -23.67
CA LEU A 13 -15.97 -8.46 -24.79
C LEU A 13 -15.05 -8.42 -26.01
N ALA A 14 -14.11 -9.37 -26.05
CA ALA A 14 -13.64 -10.01 -27.28
C ALA A 14 -12.92 -11.33 -26.94
N VAL A 15 -13.67 -12.31 -26.41
CA VAL A 15 -13.24 -13.71 -26.45
C VAL A 15 -13.51 -14.23 -27.86
N ALA A 16 -12.47 -14.27 -28.70
CA ALA A 16 -12.46 -15.00 -29.97
C ALA A 16 -11.07 -15.61 -30.20
N VAL A 17 -10.92 -16.83 -29.67
CA VAL A 17 -10.15 -18.00 -30.13
C VAL A 17 -9.27 -17.81 -31.39
N LEU A 18 -7.97 -18.11 -31.29
CA LEU A 18 -7.25 -19.17 -32.04
C LEU A 18 -5.71 -19.10 -31.86
N GLY A 19 -5.17 -20.11 -31.17
CA GLY A 19 -3.91 -20.81 -31.42
C GLY A 19 -2.62 -20.07 -31.82
N VAL A 20 -1.79 -19.74 -30.82
CA VAL A 20 -0.33 -19.96 -30.86
C VAL A 20 0.11 -20.38 -29.45
N ALA A 21 0.38 -21.67 -29.25
CA ALA A 21 0.94 -22.18 -28.01
C ALA A 21 2.35 -21.59 -27.82
N GLY A 22 2.50 -20.63 -26.91
CA GLY A 22 3.79 -20.09 -26.49
C GLY A 22 3.84 -18.57 -26.24
N CYS A 23 3.01 -17.76 -26.90
CA CYS A 23 3.11 -16.29 -26.81
C CYS A 23 1.78 -15.56 -26.50
N GLY A 24 0.64 -16.26 -26.48
CA GLY A 24 -0.68 -15.60 -26.37
C GLY A 24 -1.03 -15.05 -24.99
N ASN A 25 -0.60 -15.71 -23.91
CA ASN A 25 -0.93 -15.27 -22.55
C ASN A 25 0.01 -14.18 -22.03
N THR A 26 1.22 -14.06 -22.57
CA THR A 26 2.22 -13.08 -22.12
C THR A 26 1.73 -11.65 -22.29
N GLY A 27 1.05 -11.35 -23.41
CA GLY A 27 0.48 -10.01 -23.65
C GLY A 27 -0.62 -9.65 -22.64
N ALA A 28 -1.53 -10.58 -22.36
CA ALA A 28 -2.61 -10.37 -21.39
C ALA A 28 -2.06 -10.25 -19.95
N ALA A 29 -1.12 -11.12 -19.57
CA ALA A 29 -0.46 -11.07 -18.26
C ALA A 29 0.27 -9.74 -18.06
N LYS A 30 0.94 -9.23 -19.10
CA LYS A 30 1.60 -7.93 -19.07
C LYS A 30 0.62 -6.76 -18.90
N GLU A 31 -0.47 -6.76 -19.66
CA GLU A 31 -1.50 -5.71 -19.55
C GLU A 31 -2.11 -5.68 -18.15
N GLN A 32 -2.41 -6.86 -17.60
CA GLN A 32 -2.98 -6.98 -16.27
C GLN A 32 -1.98 -6.59 -15.18
N MET A 33 -0.71 -7.00 -15.30
CA MET A 33 0.39 -6.58 -14.43
C MET A 33 0.51 -5.05 -14.40
N ASN A 34 0.53 -4.40 -15.56
CA ASN A 34 0.65 -2.94 -15.62
C ASN A 34 -0.55 -2.23 -15.00
N THR A 35 -1.74 -2.82 -15.12
CA THR A 35 -2.97 -2.30 -14.48
C THR A 35 -2.85 -2.37 -12.96
N ALA A 36 -2.49 -3.54 -12.43
CA ALA A 36 -2.28 -3.78 -11.01
C ALA A 36 -1.16 -2.89 -10.44
N ASP A 37 -0.04 -2.74 -11.17
CA ASP A 37 1.07 -1.87 -10.79
C ASP A 37 0.65 -0.40 -10.73
N ALA A 38 -0.17 0.07 -11.68
CA ALA A 38 -0.69 1.43 -11.67
C ALA A 38 -1.63 1.67 -10.47
N ALA A 39 -2.48 0.69 -10.15
CA ALA A 39 -3.35 0.74 -8.99
C ALA A 39 -2.55 0.73 -7.68
N TYR A 40 -1.54 -0.14 -7.56
CA TYR A 40 -0.63 -0.18 -6.42
C TYR A 40 0.14 1.13 -6.26
N THR A 41 0.70 1.69 -7.34
CA THR A 41 1.44 2.97 -7.33
C THR A 41 0.57 4.12 -6.80
N ALA A 42 -0.72 4.13 -7.12
CA ALA A 42 -1.64 5.13 -6.61
C ALA A 42 -1.81 5.04 -5.09
N VAL A 43 -1.92 3.81 -4.55
CA VAL A 43 -2.00 3.58 -3.11
C VAL A 43 -0.66 3.89 -2.44
N GLN A 44 0.46 3.46 -3.02
CA GLN A 44 1.81 3.69 -2.49
C GLN A 44 2.08 5.17 -2.28
N LYS A 45 1.65 6.05 -3.20
CA LYS A 45 1.79 7.49 -3.04
C LYS A 45 1.08 8.02 -1.78
N ASP A 46 -0.10 7.49 -1.46
CA ASP A 46 -0.82 7.86 -0.25
C ASP A 46 -0.13 7.31 1.01
N LEU A 47 0.45 6.10 0.94
CA LEU A 47 1.26 5.51 2.00
C LEU A 47 2.55 6.31 2.26
N ASP A 48 3.23 6.78 1.23
CA ASP A 48 4.43 7.63 1.35
C ASP A 48 4.10 8.97 2.02
N ALA A 49 2.98 9.58 1.65
CA ALA A 49 2.49 10.80 2.26
C ALA A 49 2.14 10.59 3.74
N LEU A 50 1.50 9.45 4.07
CA LEU A 50 1.23 9.05 5.44
C LEU A 50 2.52 8.86 6.22
N ASN A 51 3.47 8.11 5.69
CA ASN A 51 4.76 7.84 6.33
C ASN A 51 5.55 9.12 6.60
N THR A 52 5.57 10.05 5.64
CA THR A 52 6.20 11.38 5.80
C THR A 52 5.55 12.17 6.95
N THR A 53 4.21 12.16 6.99
CA THR A 53 3.43 12.85 8.03
C THR A 53 3.71 12.24 9.41
N LEU A 54 3.66 10.91 9.53
CA LEU A 54 3.89 10.20 10.77
C LEU A 54 5.35 10.32 11.24
N THR A 55 6.33 10.25 10.33
CA THR A 55 7.75 10.46 10.66
C THR A 55 7.99 11.85 11.24
N THR A 56 7.37 12.88 10.65
CA THR A 56 7.46 14.25 11.17
C THR A 56 6.90 14.33 12.60
N VAL A 57 5.73 13.72 12.83
CA VAL A 57 5.10 13.64 14.16
C VAL A 57 5.98 12.89 15.18
N LEU A 58 6.49 11.71 14.81
CA LEU A 58 7.33 10.88 15.68
C LEU A 58 8.65 11.58 16.04
N SER A 59 9.24 12.30 15.09
CA SER A 59 10.46 13.08 15.33
C SER A 59 10.25 14.20 16.35
N GLY A 60 9.09 14.88 16.30
CA GLY A 60 8.69 15.86 17.32
C GLY A 60 8.44 15.21 18.67
N ALA A 61 7.74 14.07 18.69
CA ALA A 61 7.48 13.33 19.93
C ALA A 61 8.78 12.92 20.64
N ALA A 62 9.82 12.51 19.89
CA ALA A 62 11.13 12.16 20.44
C ALA A 62 11.85 13.34 21.11
N THR A 63 11.57 14.57 20.68
CA THR A 63 12.12 15.80 21.28
C THR A 63 11.17 16.47 22.27
N GLY A 64 9.99 15.88 22.51
CA GLY A 64 8.93 16.44 23.36
C GLY A 64 8.11 17.56 22.69
N ASP A 65 8.30 17.81 21.39
CA ASP A 65 7.50 18.74 20.60
C ASP A 65 6.28 18.02 19.97
N PHE A 66 5.13 18.15 20.62
CA PHE A 66 3.86 17.61 20.13
C PHE A 66 3.05 18.60 19.29
N SER A 67 3.59 19.78 18.94
CA SER A 67 2.85 20.81 18.20
C SER A 67 2.39 20.36 16.80
N LYS A 68 3.10 19.38 16.22
CA LYS A 68 2.76 18.76 14.94
C LYS A 68 1.70 17.67 15.05
N LEU A 69 1.44 17.17 16.25
CA LEU A 69 0.43 16.17 16.52
C LEU A 69 -0.87 16.87 16.93
N ASN A 70 -1.74 17.12 15.96
CA ASN A 70 -3.02 17.81 16.16
C ASN A 70 -4.19 16.97 15.60
N PRO A 71 -5.45 17.35 15.91
CA PRO A 71 -6.61 16.57 15.48
C PRO A 71 -6.74 16.39 13.96
N GLU A 72 -6.34 17.38 13.16
CA GLU A 72 -6.39 17.30 11.69
C GLU A 72 -5.40 16.27 11.14
N VAL A 73 -4.19 16.21 11.72
CA VAL A 73 -3.17 15.21 11.36
C VAL A 73 -3.64 13.80 11.72
N ILE A 74 -4.22 13.61 12.91
CA ILE A 74 -4.82 12.32 13.31
C ILE A 74 -5.95 11.92 12.35
N ALA A 75 -6.89 12.83 12.06
CA ALA A 75 -8.00 12.55 11.16
C ALA A 75 -7.54 12.22 9.74
N GLY A 76 -6.54 12.94 9.24
CA GLY A 76 -5.89 12.68 7.95
C GLY A 76 -5.25 11.29 7.91
N ALA A 77 -4.50 10.92 8.95
CA ALA A 77 -3.91 9.59 9.06
C ALA A 77 -4.97 8.48 9.10
N GLN A 78 -6.05 8.65 9.88
CA GLN A 78 -7.17 7.70 9.92
C GLN A 78 -7.82 7.54 8.54
N ALA A 79 -8.05 8.64 7.83
CA ALA A 79 -8.65 8.63 6.50
C ALA A 79 -7.75 7.89 5.48
N THR A 80 -6.45 8.19 5.47
CA THR A 80 -5.49 7.52 4.57
C THR A 80 -5.37 6.04 4.88
N ILE A 81 -5.25 5.66 6.16
CA ILE A 81 -5.19 4.25 6.58
C ILE A 81 -6.45 3.51 6.13
N LYS A 82 -7.63 4.09 6.40
CA LYS A 82 -8.91 3.49 5.99
C LYS A 82 -8.98 3.31 4.48
N LYS A 83 -8.63 4.33 3.71
CA LYS A 83 -8.62 4.28 2.25
C LYS A 83 -7.69 3.17 1.75
N ALA A 84 -6.45 3.11 2.24
CA ALA A 84 -5.49 2.08 1.86
C ALA A 84 -5.97 0.67 2.23
N GLN A 85 -6.57 0.48 3.41
CA GLN A 85 -7.18 -0.79 3.82
C GLN A 85 -8.36 -1.21 2.92
N GLU A 86 -9.05 -0.27 2.27
CA GLU A 86 -10.14 -0.54 1.33
C GLU A 86 -9.67 -0.76 -0.12
N GLU A 87 -8.52 -0.19 -0.50
CA GLU A 87 -7.97 -0.25 -1.86
C GLU A 87 -6.98 -1.41 -2.06
N LEU A 88 -6.06 -1.63 -1.11
CA LEU A 88 -5.04 -2.69 -1.19
C LEU A 88 -5.62 -4.09 -1.46
N PRO A 89 -6.73 -4.53 -0.80
CA PRO A 89 -7.32 -5.82 -1.11
C PRO A 89 -7.81 -5.93 -2.57
N LYS A 90 -8.28 -4.83 -3.16
CA LYS A 90 -8.71 -4.81 -4.57
C LYS A 90 -7.52 -4.97 -5.50
N VAL A 91 -6.42 -4.27 -5.20
CA VAL A 91 -5.16 -4.41 -5.93
C VAL A 91 -4.61 -5.84 -5.82
N ALA A 92 -4.70 -6.47 -4.64
CA ALA A 92 -4.30 -7.86 -4.45
C ALA A 92 -5.12 -8.82 -5.32
N GLU A 93 -6.43 -8.60 -5.48
CA GLU A 93 -7.25 -9.41 -6.39
C GLU A 93 -6.84 -9.22 -7.86
N GLU A 94 -6.40 -8.03 -8.27
CA GLU A 94 -5.87 -7.81 -9.63
C GLU A 94 -4.60 -8.61 -9.90
N TYR A 95 -3.69 -8.69 -8.92
CA TYR A 95 -2.50 -9.55 -9.00
C TYR A 95 -2.84 -11.05 -8.95
N LYS A 96 -3.74 -11.49 -8.06
CA LYS A 96 -4.16 -12.90 -7.98
C LYS A 96 -4.72 -13.43 -9.29
N ALA A 97 -5.44 -12.60 -10.03
CA ALA A 97 -5.95 -12.99 -11.34
C ALA A 97 -4.83 -13.20 -12.39
N ILE A 98 -3.61 -12.70 -12.15
CA ILE A 98 -2.39 -13.07 -12.91
C ILE A 98 -1.83 -14.40 -12.40
N SER A 99 -1.84 -14.63 -11.08
CA SER A 99 -1.36 -15.88 -10.46
C SER A 99 -2.09 -17.13 -10.97
N ASP A 100 -3.36 -16.98 -11.36
CA ASP A 100 -4.18 -18.06 -11.94
C ASP A 100 -3.88 -18.32 -13.44
N MET A 101 -3.01 -17.54 -14.09
CA MET A 101 -2.70 -17.69 -15.53
C MET A 101 -1.68 -18.79 -15.80
N SER A 102 -2.00 -19.70 -16.74
CA SER A 102 -1.06 -20.72 -17.20
C SER A 102 -0.08 -20.19 -18.26
N GLY A 103 1.16 -20.66 -18.22
CA GLY A 103 2.15 -20.41 -19.29
C GLY A 103 2.89 -19.07 -19.19
N VAL A 104 2.76 -18.35 -18.07
CA VAL A 104 3.39 -17.05 -17.80
C VAL A 104 4.04 -17.02 -16.42
N ALA A 105 4.89 -18.01 -16.14
CA ALA A 105 5.43 -18.29 -14.79
C ALA A 105 6.13 -17.09 -14.13
N ASP A 106 6.85 -16.26 -14.90
CA ASP A 106 7.50 -15.08 -14.34
C ASP A 106 6.50 -13.99 -13.92
N TYR A 107 5.41 -13.81 -14.68
CA TYR A 107 4.34 -12.87 -14.29
C TYR A 107 3.59 -13.37 -13.06
N VAL A 108 3.34 -14.68 -12.96
CA VAL A 108 2.76 -15.32 -11.77
C VAL A 108 3.65 -15.08 -10.55
N THR A 109 4.97 -15.33 -10.69
CA THR A 109 5.92 -15.14 -9.59
C THR A 109 5.95 -13.69 -9.12
N TYR A 110 6.01 -12.73 -10.05
CA TYR A 110 5.95 -11.31 -9.70
C TYR A 110 4.62 -10.94 -9.02
N ALA A 111 3.49 -11.42 -9.54
CA ALA A 111 2.18 -11.16 -8.95
C ALA A 111 2.06 -11.71 -7.53
N ASP A 112 2.56 -12.92 -7.28
CA ASP A 112 2.58 -13.52 -5.94
C ASP A 112 3.46 -12.71 -4.97
N MET A 113 4.61 -12.21 -5.42
CA MET A 113 5.45 -11.31 -4.62
C MET A 113 4.75 -9.99 -4.29
N MET A 114 3.99 -9.43 -5.23
CA MET A 114 3.21 -8.22 -5.01
C MET A 114 2.02 -8.47 -4.07
N VAL A 115 1.35 -9.62 -4.14
CA VAL A 115 0.34 -10.01 -3.14
C VAL A 115 0.96 -10.10 -1.75
N GLY A 116 2.14 -10.73 -1.62
CA GLY A 116 2.87 -10.78 -0.35
C GLY A 116 3.24 -9.40 0.18
N THR A 117 3.67 -8.49 -0.70
CA THR A 117 3.94 -7.07 -0.36
C THR A 117 2.70 -6.38 0.18
N ILE A 118 1.55 -6.57 -0.47
CA ILE A 118 0.27 -6.00 -0.03
C ILE A 118 -0.16 -6.54 1.33
N ASP A 119 0.05 -7.82 1.60
CA ASP A 119 -0.24 -8.41 2.92
C ASP A 119 0.64 -7.78 4.02
N GLU A 120 1.92 -7.51 3.73
CA GLU A 120 2.80 -6.80 4.65
C GLU A 120 2.38 -5.33 4.87
N ASP A 121 1.99 -4.62 3.81
CA ASP A 121 1.43 -3.26 3.89
C ASP A 121 0.17 -3.23 4.76
N LEU A 122 -0.75 -4.18 4.57
CA LEU A 122 -1.97 -4.31 5.38
C LEU A 122 -1.65 -4.58 6.85
N GLY A 123 -0.65 -5.41 7.12
CA GLY A 123 -0.14 -5.66 8.47
C GLY A 123 0.42 -4.39 9.13
N ALA A 124 1.25 -3.63 8.40
CA ALA A 124 1.81 -2.36 8.87
C ALA A 124 0.71 -1.31 9.11
N LEU A 125 -0.26 -1.19 8.20
CA LEU A 125 -1.41 -0.30 8.32
C LEU A 125 -2.28 -0.63 9.53
N GLN A 126 -2.47 -1.91 9.83
CA GLN A 126 -3.24 -2.32 11.00
C GLN A 126 -2.56 -1.90 12.31
N GLN A 127 -1.22 -1.98 12.39
CA GLN A 127 -0.48 -1.47 13.55
C GLN A 127 -0.52 0.06 13.63
N GLY A 128 -0.30 0.73 12.50
CA GLY A 128 -0.43 2.19 12.38
C GLY A 128 -1.82 2.69 12.82
N LYS A 129 -2.88 1.96 12.46
CA LYS A 129 -4.25 2.24 12.90
C LYS A 129 -4.37 2.23 14.42
N SER A 130 -3.86 1.19 15.08
CA SER A 130 -3.92 1.07 16.54
C SER A 130 -3.17 2.20 17.25
N ILE A 131 -2.03 2.64 16.69
CA ILE A 131 -1.30 3.81 17.20
C ILE A 131 -2.15 5.08 17.09
N VAL A 132 -2.69 5.34 15.90
CA VAL A 132 -3.48 6.55 15.63
C VAL A 132 -4.76 6.59 16.48
N GLU A 133 -5.45 5.46 16.63
CA GLU A 133 -6.64 5.33 17.48
C GLU A 133 -6.33 5.56 18.96
N ALA A 134 -5.18 5.08 19.46
CA ALA A 134 -4.77 5.30 20.84
C ALA A 134 -4.38 6.76 21.12
N LEU A 135 -3.74 7.43 20.16
CA LEU A 135 -3.33 8.83 20.29
C LEU A 135 -4.49 9.81 20.10
N ALA A 136 -5.48 9.47 19.26
CA ALA A 136 -6.61 10.35 18.94
C ALA A 136 -7.27 11.03 20.16
N PRO A 137 -7.72 10.31 21.22
CA PRO A 137 -8.36 10.96 22.37
C PRO A 137 -7.44 11.90 23.13
N LEU A 138 -6.14 11.57 23.24
CA LEU A 138 -5.15 12.40 23.93
C LEU A 138 -4.91 13.71 23.17
N VAL A 139 -4.81 13.61 21.84
CA VAL A 139 -4.63 14.75 20.94
C VAL A 139 -5.87 15.66 20.95
N THR A 140 -7.08 15.09 20.90
CA THR A 140 -8.32 15.86 21.01
C THR A 140 -8.44 16.58 22.36
N ALA A 141 -7.99 15.95 23.45
CA ALA A 141 -7.99 16.56 24.78
C ALA A 141 -6.88 17.59 24.98
N GLY A 142 -5.89 17.66 24.09
CA GLY A 142 -4.68 18.46 24.28
C GLY A 142 -3.78 17.95 25.41
N ASP A 143 -3.88 16.66 25.76
CA ASP A 143 -3.15 16.04 26.87
C ASP A 143 -1.71 15.69 26.47
N THR A 144 -0.85 16.69 26.43
CA THR A 144 0.58 16.53 26.06
C THR A 144 1.35 15.61 27.01
N ALA A 145 0.98 15.59 28.29
CA ALA A 145 1.57 14.68 29.28
C ALA A 145 1.17 13.23 29.00
N GLY A 146 -0.12 12.98 28.73
CA GLY A 146 -0.63 11.68 28.32
C GLY A 146 0.00 11.18 27.02
N ILE A 147 0.16 12.07 26.02
CA ILE A 147 0.85 11.74 24.76
C ILE A 147 2.30 11.30 25.05
N GLY A 148 3.05 12.08 25.83
CA GLY A 148 4.43 11.74 26.19
C GLY A 148 4.54 10.41 26.95
N ALA A 149 3.65 10.18 27.92
CA ALA A 149 3.60 8.91 28.68
C ALA A 149 3.28 7.73 27.76
N TRP A 150 2.34 7.90 26.83
CA TRP A 150 1.98 6.87 25.86
C TRP A 150 3.18 6.49 24.99
N PHE A 151 3.93 7.45 24.45
CA PHE A 151 5.13 7.18 23.65
C PHE A 151 6.19 6.39 24.44
N GLN A 152 6.42 6.74 25.70
CA GLN A 152 7.38 6.05 26.57
C GLN A 152 6.96 4.61 26.88
N GLN A 153 5.66 4.36 27.07
CA GLN A 153 5.13 3.03 27.40
C GLN A 153 5.02 2.10 26.18
N ASN A 154 4.89 2.66 24.97
CA ASN A 154 4.60 1.90 23.76
C ASN A 154 5.76 1.85 22.76
N THR A 155 7.01 2.03 23.23
CA THR A 155 8.23 2.00 22.38
C THR A 155 8.39 0.70 21.58
N ALA A 156 8.02 -0.44 22.17
CA ALA A 156 8.05 -1.73 21.48
C ALA A 156 7.09 -1.76 20.29
N MET A 157 5.84 -1.35 20.49
CA MET A 157 4.83 -1.29 19.41
C MET A 157 5.26 -0.34 18.28
N LEU A 158 5.86 0.81 18.62
CA LEU A 158 6.40 1.75 17.62
C LEU A 158 7.54 1.13 16.81
N THR A 159 8.43 0.39 17.47
CA THR A 159 9.53 -0.34 16.83
C THR A 159 9.01 -1.44 15.92
N ASP A 160 8.00 -2.19 16.36
CA ASP A 160 7.36 -3.24 15.57
C ASP A 160 6.65 -2.65 14.34
N THR A 161 6.00 -1.50 14.48
CA THR A 161 5.35 -0.81 13.35
C THR A 161 6.38 -0.31 12.34
N GLN A 162 7.50 0.27 12.80
CA GLN A 162 8.60 0.68 11.92
C GLN A 162 9.19 -0.52 11.17
N LYS A 163 9.37 -1.65 11.86
CA LYS A 163 9.85 -2.88 11.26
C LYS A 163 8.86 -3.43 10.23
N ALA A 164 7.57 -3.42 10.53
CA ALA A 164 6.54 -3.85 9.58
C ALA A 164 6.56 -3.00 8.30
N GLY A 165 6.64 -1.68 8.41
CA GLY A 165 6.77 -0.79 7.24
C GLY A 165 8.08 -1.01 6.46
N SER A 166 9.19 -1.26 7.16
CA SER A 166 10.46 -1.59 6.51
C SER A 166 10.43 -2.93 5.77
N ASN A 167 9.73 -3.93 6.32
CA ASN A 167 9.55 -5.22 5.65
C ASN A 167 8.73 -5.04 4.37
N ALA A 168 7.58 -4.34 4.44
CA ALA A 168 6.74 -4.09 3.28
C ALA A 168 7.51 -3.36 2.16
N THR A 169 8.31 -2.34 2.52
CA THR A 169 9.20 -1.64 1.58
C THR A 169 10.20 -2.60 0.93
N LYS A 170 10.83 -3.45 1.72
CA LYS A 170 11.82 -4.41 1.23
C LYS A 170 11.17 -5.44 0.29
N SER A 171 10.01 -5.97 0.62
CA SER A 171 9.27 -6.91 -0.22
C SER A 171 8.87 -6.28 -1.56
N TYR A 172 8.45 -5.02 -1.54
CA TYR A 172 8.21 -4.26 -2.77
C TYR A 172 9.48 -4.11 -3.62
N GLU A 173 10.60 -3.73 -3.02
CA GLU A 173 11.89 -3.60 -3.71
C GLU A 173 12.35 -4.94 -4.33
N GLU A 174 12.17 -6.05 -3.62
CA GLU A 174 12.46 -7.39 -4.12
C GLU A 174 11.56 -7.76 -5.32
N ALA A 175 10.27 -7.43 -5.27
CA ALA A 175 9.34 -7.63 -6.39
C ALA A 175 9.72 -6.78 -7.62
N GLN A 176 10.06 -5.51 -7.42
CA GLN A 176 10.49 -4.62 -8.52
C GLN A 176 11.84 -5.06 -9.11
N ALA A 177 12.76 -5.54 -8.28
CA ALA A 177 14.03 -6.12 -8.74
C ALA A 177 13.77 -7.36 -9.61
N TYR A 178 12.87 -8.25 -9.18
CA TYR A 178 12.46 -9.42 -9.97
C TYR A 178 11.86 -9.02 -11.32
N LYS A 179 10.90 -8.08 -11.32
CA LYS A 179 10.28 -7.54 -12.54
C LYS A 179 11.31 -7.04 -13.54
N THR A 180 12.31 -6.32 -13.04
CA THR A 180 13.41 -5.76 -13.85
C THR A 180 14.34 -6.85 -14.37
N GLU A 181 14.76 -7.78 -13.51
CA GLU A 181 15.63 -8.90 -13.89
C GLU A 181 15.02 -9.76 -15.00
N LYS A 182 13.70 -9.99 -14.94
CA LYS A 182 12.96 -10.78 -15.93
C LYS A 182 12.47 -9.98 -17.14
N GLY A 183 12.69 -8.67 -17.17
CA GLY A 183 12.25 -7.81 -18.29
C GLY A 183 10.73 -7.76 -18.49
N LEU A 184 9.94 -7.91 -17.42
CA LEU A 184 8.47 -8.06 -17.55
C LEU A 184 7.75 -6.80 -18.04
N ALA A 185 8.41 -5.65 -17.92
CA ALA A 185 7.92 -4.35 -18.39
C ALA A 185 8.12 -4.13 -19.90
N GLU A 186 9.06 -4.87 -20.53
CA GLU A 186 9.44 -4.74 -21.95
C GLU A 186 8.56 -5.55 -22.88
#